data_AF-A0AAV6AGR2-F1
#
_entry.id   AF-A0AAV6AGR2-F1
#
_cell.length_a   1.000
_cell.length_b   1.000
_cell.length_c   1.000
_cell.angle_alpha   90.00
_cell.angle_beta   90.00
_cell.angle_gamma   90.00
#
_symmetry.space_group_name_H-M   'P 1'
#
loop_
_entity.id
_entity.type
_entity.pdbx_description
1 polymer ?
#
loop_
_entity_poly.entity_id
_entity_poly.type
_entity_poly.pdbx_seq_one_letter_code
_entity_poly.pdbx_strand_id
1 'polypeptide(L)'
;MTVKEQHPAMKRIGLVAARSKDEAQELAADVAGWLGERGCETVPESVLERDGGASAEVIVVLGGDGLMMRAANRFPDRPLLGINFGKVGFLALIERRDWQPALTELVN
;
A
#
# COMPACT_ATOMS: atom_id res chain seq x y z
N MET A 1 14.29 -1.69 -37.43
CA MET A 1 14.33 -0.83 -36.23
C MET A 1 12.95 -0.86 -35.61
N THR A 2 12.70 -1.79 -34.69
CA THR A 2 11.41 -1.87 -33.99
C THR A 2 11.52 -1.01 -32.75
N VAL A 3 10.79 0.09 -32.73
CA VAL A 3 10.65 0.95 -31.56
C VAL A 3 10.03 0.07 -30.47
N LYS A 4 10.77 -0.23 -29.40
CA LYS A 4 10.20 -0.84 -28.20
C LYS A 4 9.22 0.19 -27.65
N GLU A 5 7.92 -0.08 -27.73
CA GLU A 5 6.91 0.67 -27.00
C GLU A 5 7.28 0.59 -25.52
N GLN A 6 7.78 1.69 -24.96
CA GLN A 6 7.97 1.81 -23.52
C GLN A 6 6.58 1.96 -22.92
N HIS A 7 5.98 0.83 -22.51
CA HIS A 7 4.92 0.88 -21.53
C HIS A 7 5.49 1.58 -20.29
N PRO A 8 4.80 2.58 -19.69
CA PRO A 8 5.20 3.10 -18.40
C PRO A 8 5.37 1.91 -17.45
N ALA A 9 6.48 1.88 -16.70
CA ALA A 9 6.72 0.80 -15.76
C ALA A 9 5.54 0.71 -14.80
N MET A 10 4.91 -0.47 -14.72
CA MET A 10 3.76 -0.73 -13.85
C MET A 10 4.11 -0.33 -12.42
N LYS A 11 3.34 0.59 -11.82
CA LYS A 11 3.59 1.04 -10.45
C LYS A 11 3.40 -0.12 -9.48
N ARG A 12 4.36 -0.35 -8.57
CA ARG A 12 4.28 -1.44 -7.57
C ARG A 12 4.01 -0.89 -6.18
N ILE A 13 2.92 -1.34 -5.57
CA ILE A 13 2.42 -0.82 -4.29
C ILE A 13 2.40 -1.95 -3.25
N GLY A 14 3.12 -1.76 -2.14
CA GLY A 14 3.16 -2.71 -1.04
C GLY A 14 1.90 -2.64 -0.19
N LEU A 15 1.33 -3.77 0.19
CA LEU A 15 0.17 -3.83 1.08
C LEU A 15 0.54 -4.51 2.40
N VAL A 16 0.36 -3.79 3.50
CA VAL A 16 0.54 -4.29 4.86
C VAL A 16 -0.76 -4.11 5.63
N ALA A 17 -1.45 -5.19 5.95
CA ALA A 17 -2.75 -5.14 6.62
C ALA A 17 -2.72 -5.83 7.99
N ALA A 18 -3.46 -5.28 8.96
CA ALA A 18 -3.56 -5.87 10.29
C ALA A 18 -4.17 -7.27 10.23
N ARG A 19 -3.37 -8.32 10.48
CA ARG A 19 -3.80 -9.73 10.41
C ARG A 19 -4.87 -10.12 11.42
N SER A 20 -5.03 -9.36 12.50
CA SER A 20 -6.00 -9.63 13.57
C SER A 20 -7.35 -8.95 13.35
N LYS A 21 -7.59 -8.35 12.19
CA LYS A 21 -8.81 -7.58 11.87
C LYS A 21 -9.30 -7.96 10.50
N ASP A 22 -10.48 -8.57 10.43
CA ASP A 22 -11.07 -9.01 9.17
C ASP A 22 -11.33 -7.83 8.24
N GLU A 23 -11.82 -6.70 8.77
CA GLU A 23 -12.11 -5.51 7.97
C GLU A 23 -10.85 -4.92 7.32
N ALA A 24 -9.67 -5.11 7.93
CA ALA A 24 -8.40 -4.66 7.35
C ALA A 24 -7.96 -5.56 6.19
N GLN A 25 -8.25 -6.87 6.27
CA GLN A 25 -7.96 -7.81 5.19
C GLN A 25 -8.94 -7.61 4.02
N GLU A 26 -10.22 -7.38 4.31
CA GLU A 26 -11.24 -7.07 3.30
C GLU A 26 -10.86 -5.80 2.53
N LEU A 27 -10.53 -4.70 3.22
CA LEU A 27 -10.11 -3.49 2.52
C LEU A 27 -8.80 -3.67 1.75
N ALA A 28 -7.89 -4.54 2.21
CA ALA A 28 -6.68 -4.86 1.44
C ALA A 28 -7.01 -5.51 0.09
N ALA A 29 -8.01 -6.40 0.07
CA ALA A 29 -8.50 -7.02 -1.16
C ALA A 29 -9.16 -5.97 -2.08
N ASP A 30 -10.00 -5.09 -1.52
CA ASP A 30 -10.65 -4.02 -2.28
C ASP A 30 -9.62 -3.06 -2.90
N VAL A 31 -8.62 -2.64 -2.10
CA VAL A 31 -7.50 -1.80 -2.55
C VAL A 31 -6.72 -2.49 -3.65
N ALA A 32 -6.40 -3.78 -3.50
CA ALA A 32 -5.66 -4.54 -4.51
C ALA A 32 -6.41 -4.62 -5.85
N GLY A 33 -7.72 -4.89 -5.81
CA GLY A 33 -8.57 -4.90 -7.01
C GLY A 33 -8.61 -3.53 -7.68
N TRP A 34 -8.87 -2.48 -6.90
CA TRP A 34 -9.00 -1.11 -7.40
C TRP A 34 -7.70 -0.56 -8.01
N LEU A 35 -6.55 -0.91 -7.43
CA LEU A 35 -5.23 -0.59 -7.97
C LEU A 35 -4.93 -1.38 -9.25
N GLY A 36 -5.33 -2.67 -9.29
CA GLY A 36 -5.18 -3.52 -10.47
C GLY A 36 -5.96 -3.01 -11.68
N GLU A 37 -7.20 -2.53 -11.47
CA GLU A 37 -8.00 -1.86 -12.52
C GLU A 37 -7.31 -0.61 -13.12
N ARG A 38 -6.34 -0.04 -12.39
CA ARG A 38 -5.58 1.15 -12.78
C ARG A 38 -4.16 0.83 -13.23
N GLY A 39 -3.87 -0.44 -13.52
CA GLY A 39 -2.57 -0.88 -14.03
C GLY A 39 -1.45 -0.77 -13.00
N CYS A 40 -1.76 -0.91 -11.71
CA CYS A 40 -0.76 -1.06 -10.66
C CYS A 40 -0.66 -2.53 -10.22
N GLU A 41 0.53 -2.97 -9.84
CA GLU A 41 0.78 -4.27 -9.21
C GLU A 41 0.82 -4.10 -7.69
N THR A 42 0.15 -4.99 -6.96
CA THR A 42 0.22 -5.01 -5.49
C THR A 42 1.16 -6.09 -4.98
N VAL A 43 1.94 -5.74 -3.96
CA VAL A 43 2.98 -6.59 -3.40
C VAL A 43 2.62 -6.90 -1.94
N PRO A 44 2.30 -8.16 -1.58
CA PRO A 44 1.91 -8.50 -0.21
C PRO A 44 3.08 -8.37 0.78
N GLU A 45 2.77 -8.09 2.05
CA GLU A 45 3.76 -7.99 3.15
C GLU A 45 4.78 -9.13 3.17
N SER A 46 4.36 -10.37 2.85
CA SER A 46 5.20 -11.56 2.86
C SER A 46 6.33 -11.55 1.81
N VAL A 47 6.17 -10.78 0.73
CA VAL A 47 7.17 -10.69 -0.36
C VAL A 47 7.79 -9.29 -0.45
N LEU A 48 7.34 -8.35 0.39
CA LEU A 48 8.04 -7.08 0.61
C LEU A 48 9.35 -7.37 1.33
N GLU A 49 10.44 -7.35 0.59
CA GLU A 49 11.75 -7.57 1.17
C GLU A 49 12.36 -6.29 1.72
N ARG A 50 13.17 -6.47 2.79
CA ARG A 50 14.06 -5.41 3.28
C ARG A 50 15.28 -5.21 2.40
N ASP A 51 15.80 -6.29 1.79
CA ASP A 51 17.16 -6.33 1.23
C ASP A 51 17.27 -7.19 -0.07
N GLY A 52 16.29 -7.16 -1.01
CA GLY A 52 16.48 -7.86 -2.30
C GLY A 52 15.27 -8.27 -3.15
N GLY A 53 14.04 -8.19 -2.64
CA GLY A 53 12.84 -8.74 -3.27
C GLY A 53 12.00 -7.73 -4.03
N ALA A 54 10.70 -8.02 -4.14
CA ALA A 54 9.79 -7.15 -4.88
C ALA A 54 9.74 -5.76 -4.23
N SER A 55 10.42 -4.81 -4.86
CA SER A 55 10.49 -3.43 -4.39
C SER A 55 9.17 -2.73 -4.71
N ALA A 56 8.46 -2.28 -3.68
CA ALA A 56 7.37 -1.34 -3.84
C ALA A 56 7.89 0.11 -3.80
N GLU A 57 7.23 1.00 -4.54
CA GLU A 57 7.51 2.44 -4.55
C GLU A 57 6.94 3.12 -3.30
N VAL A 58 5.82 2.61 -2.81
CA VAL A 58 5.15 3.04 -1.58
C VAL A 58 4.53 1.82 -0.91
N ILE A 59 4.40 1.86 0.41
CA ILE A 59 3.69 0.84 1.17
C ILE A 59 2.43 1.46 1.76
N VAL A 60 1.28 0.90 1.40
CA VAL A 60 -0.01 1.21 2.01
C VAL A 60 -0.20 0.32 3.23
N VAL A 61 -0.35 0.95 4.38
CA VAL A 61 -0.54 0.31 5.68
C VAL A 61 -2.01 0.44 6.09
N LEU A 62 -2.69 -0.69 6.18
CA LEU A 62 -4.10 -0.82 6.51
C LEU A 62 -4.23 -1.26 7.98
N GLY A 63 -4.29 -0.28 8.88
CA GLY A 63 -4.30 -0.52 10.32
C GLY A 63 -4.07 0.74 11.15
N GLY A 64 -3.80 0.57 12.45
CA GLY A 64 -3.52 1.69 13.36
C GLY A 64 -2.03 2.03 13.48
N ASP A 65 -1.72 3.02 14.31
CA ASP A 65 -0.36 3.55 14.52
C ASP A 65 0.67 2.48 14.90
N GLY A 66 0.28 1.47 15.68
CA GLY A 66 1.17 0.36 16.04
C GLY A 66 1.63 -0.47 14.82
N LEU A 67 0.77 -0.63 13.81
CA LEU A 67 1.16 -1.27 12.55
C LEU A 67 1.99 -0.33 11.69
N MET A 68 1.64 0.96 11.67
CA MET A 68 2.41 1.99 10.96
C MET A 68 3.86 2.07 11.46
N MET A 69 4.06 2.13 12.78
CA MET A 69 5.40 2.14 13.39
C MET A 69 6.19 0.86 13.06
N ARG A 70 5.53 -0.30 13.06
CA ARG A 70 6.16 -1.57 12.66
C ARG A 70 6.58 -1.56 11.20
N ALA A 71 5.73 -1.04 10.31
CA ALA A 71 6.05 -0.88 8.90
C ALA A 71 7.21 0.10 8.70
N ALA A 72 7.22 1.25 9.39
CA ALA A 72 8.31 2.23 9.33
C ALA A 72 9.64 1.64 9.79
N ASN A 73 9.64 0.89 10.90
CA ASN A 73 10.85 0.23 11.39
C ASN A 73 11.30 -0.92 10.47
N ARG A 74 10.37 -1.60 9.81
CA ARG A 74 10.68 -2.69 8.87
C ARG A 74 11.15 -2.14 7.52
N PHE A 75 10.65 -1.00 7.07
CA PHE A 75 10.92 -0.44 5.74
C PHE A 75 11.34 1.04 5.86
N PRO A 76 12.49 1.32 6.49
CA PRO A 76 12.88 2.69 6.88
C PRO A 76 13.04 3.66 5.71
N ASP A 77 13.41 3.15 4.53
CA ASP A 77 13.65 3.97 3.33
C ASP A 77 12.45 3.96 2.36
N ARG A 78 11.28 3.45 2.79
CA ARG A 78 10.09 3.32 1.94
C ARG A 78 9.00 4.29 2.39
N PRO A 79 8.46 5.12 1.48
CA PRO A 79 7.29 5.95 1.78
C PRO A 79 6.12 5.08 2.27
N LEU A 80 5.43 5.55 3.31
CA LEU A 80 4.27 4.87 3.89
C LEU A 80 3.02 5.73 3.74
N LEU A 81 1.91 5.09 3.39
CA LEU A 81 0.58 5.68 3.40
C LEU A 81 -0.32 4.92 4.38
N GLY A 82 -0.82 5.61 5.41
CA GLY A 82 -1.62 4.98 6.46
C GLY A 82 -3.11 5.17 6.29
N ILE A 83 -3.85 4.06 6.24
CA ILE A 83 -5.31 4.04 6.29
C ILE A 83 -5.76 3.38 7.59
N ASN A 84 -6.46 4.16 8.42
CA ASN A 84 -6.89 3.76 9.76
C ASN A 84 -8.32 3.22 9.78
N PHE A 85 -8.52 2.18 10.60
CA PHE A 85 -9.81 1.52 10.87
C PHE A 85 -10.35 1.81 12.28
N GLY A 86 -9.61 2.55 13.11
CA GLY A 86 -9.94 2.83 14.51
C GLY A 86 -10.33 4.29 14.79
N LYS A 87 -10.22 4.68 16.07
CA LYS A 87 -10.25 6.10 16.48
C LYS A 87 -9.11 6.85 15.79
N VAL A 88 -9.30 8.16 15.57
CA VAL A 88 -8.28 9.08 15.03
C VAL A 88 -6.92 8.76 15.68
N GLY A 89 -6.01 8.25 14.87
CA GLY A 89 -4.62 7.95 15.26
C GLY A 89 -3.76 9.18 14.99
N PHE A 90 -2.55 9.20 15.53
CA PHE A 90 -1.63 10.31 15.30
C PHE A 90 -0.86 10.18 13.98
N LEU A 91 -0.63 8.94 13.51
CA LEU A 91 0.26 8.66 12.38
C LEU A 91 -0.49 8.24 11.10
N ALA A 92 -1.64 7.59 11.24
CA ALA A 92 -2.45 7.21 10.08
C ALA A 92 -3.32 8.40 9.62
N LEU A 93 -3.04 8.88 8.42
CA LEU A 93 -3.56 10.14 7.88
C LEU A 93 -4.98 10.00 7.29
N ILE A 94 -5.37 8.80 6.84
CA ILE A 94 -6.60 8.59 6.05
C ILE A 94 -7.56 7.69 6.82
N GLU A 95 -8.84 8.08 6.87
CA GLU A 95 -9.89 7.20 7.37
C GLU A 95 -10.24 6.14 6.33
N ARG A 96 -10.65 4.94 6.79
CA ARG A 96 -11.07 3.85 5.90
C ARG A 96 -12.14 4.21 4.86
N ARG A 97 -12.89 5.30 5.03
CA ARG A 97 -13.94 5.73 4.09
C ARG A 97 -13.38 6.55 2.92
N ASP A 98 -12.19 7.12 3.11
CA ASP A 98 -11.55 8.08 2.21
C ASP A 98 -10.34 7.48 1.50
N TRP A 99 -10.21 6.15 1.49
CA TRP A 99 -9.08 5.47 0.87
C TRP A 99 -9.03 5.68 -0.66
N GLN A 100 -10.18 5.72 -1.35
CA GLN A 100 -10.21 5.88 -2.81
C GLN A 100 -9.70 7.26 -3.26
N PRO A 101 -10.18 8.39 -2.70
CA PRO A 101 -9.58 9.69 -2.98
C PRO A 101 -8.08 9.72 -2.73
N ALA A 102 -7.63 9.19 -1.59
CA ALA A 102 -6.22 9.20 -1.23
C ALA A 102 -5.34 8.37 -2.20
N LEU A 103 -5.79 7.18 -2.60
CA LEU A 103 -5.05 6.35 -3.56
C LEU A 103 -5.13 6.91 -4.99
N THR A 104 -6.11 7.74 -5.30
CA THR A 104 -6.20 8.42 -6.62
C THR A 104 -5.03 9.37 -6.83
N GLU A 105 -4.60 10.08 -5.79
CA GLU A 105 -3.42 10.95 -5.86
C GLU A 105 -2.11 10.16 -6.05
N LEU A 106 -2.08 8.90 -5.63
CA LEU A 106 -0.90 8.03 -5.75
C LEU A 106 -0.75 7.43 -7.15
N VAL A 107 -1.86 7.09 -7.80
CA VAL A 107 -1.86 6.35 -9.07
C VAL A 107 -1.85 7.24 -10.31
N ASN A 108 -2.34 8.48 -10.21
CA ASN A 108 -2.22 9.49 -11.27
C ASN A 108 -0.75 9.91 -11.52
#